data_AF-A0A8B8IK94-F1
#
_entry.id   AF-A0A8B8IK94-F1
#
_cell.length_a   1.000
_cell.length_b   1.000
_cell.length_c   1.000
_cell.angle_alpha   90.00
_cell.angle_beta   90.00
_cell.angle_gamma   90.00
#
_symmetry.space_group_name_H-M   'P 1'
#
loop_
_entity.id
_entity.type
_entity.pdbx_description
1 polymer ?
#
loop_
_entity_poly.entity_id
_entity_poly.type
_entity_poly.pdbx_seq_one_letter_code
_entity_poly.pdbx_strand_id
1 'polypeptide(L)'
;MSNKLTGILVVFVLITLVSSHGPPLERDNEDIAMGRKMGAKWCSMAKVCNHDRVPICGISHAGDVMGFRDLCDMFDYNCIRRRNYKQTACPEDKSILTVSRRPTNSFYDD
;
A
#
# COMPACT_ATOMS: atom_id res chain seq x y z
N MET A 1 -16.06 -50.95 -12.28
CA MET A 1 -15.72 -49.67 -12.94
C MET A 1 -16.20 -48.41 -12.18
N SER A 2 -16.87 -48.56 -11.03
CA SER A 2 -17.48 -47.42 -10.29
C SER A 2 -16.48 -46.64 -9.40
N ASN A 3 -15.63 -47.34 -8.64
CA ASN A 3 -14.79 -46.72 -7.60
C ASN A 3 -13.72 -45.76 -8.15
N LYS A 4 -13.26 -45.96 -9.40
CA LYS A 4 -12.30 -45.07 -10.05
C LYS A 4 -12.95 -43.73 -10.43
N LEU A 5 -14.21 -43.75 -10.85
CA LEU A 5 -14.96 -42.54 -11.20
C LEU A 5 -15.28 -41.69 -9.96
N THR A 6 -15.63 -42.35 -8.86
CA THR A 6 -15.85 -41.68 -7.56
C THR A 6 -14.57 -41.02 -7.05
N GLY A 7 -13.42 -41.70 -7.14
CA GLY A 7 -12.13 -41.13 -6.76
C GLY A 7 -11.75 -39.90 -7.58
N ILE A 8 -11.97 -39.95 -8.90
CA ILE A 8 -11.70 -38.81 -9.80
C ILE A 8 -12.59 -37.61 -9.45
N LEU A 9 -13.89 -37.82 -9.18
CA LEU A 9 -14.81 -36.76 -8.78
C LEU A 9 -14.39 -36.09 -7.47
N VAL A 10 -13.99 -36.86 -6.46
CA VAL A 10 -13.54 -36.32 -5.17
C VAL A 10 -12.28 -35.47 -5.36
N VAL A 11 -11.32 -35.94 -6.15
CA VAL A 11 -10.10 -35.16 -6.45
C VAL A 11 -10.45 -33.86 -7.18
N PHE A 12 -11.39 -33.90 -8.13
CA PHE A 12 -11.82 -32.70 -8.86
C PHE A 12 -12.48 -31.67 -7.93
N VAL A 13 -13.35 -32.14 -7.02
CA VAL A 13 -14.02 -31.27 -6.02
C VAL A 13 -12.98 -30.63 -5.09
N LEU A 14 -12.00 -31.41 -4.60
CA LEU A 14 -10.94 -30.88 -3.75
C LEU A 14 -10.09 -29.81 -4.47
N ILE A 15 -9.76 -30.01 -5.75
CA ILE A 15 -9.00 -29.03 -6.55
C ILE A 15 -9.80 -27.72 -6.73
N THR A 16 -11.11 -27.81 -6.96
CA THR A 16 -11.97 -26.61 -7.09
C THR A 16 -12.11 -25.84 -5.79
N LEU A 17 -12.16 -26.51 -4.64
CA LEU A 17 -12.25 -25.86 -3.32
C LEU A 17 -10.95 -25.14 -2.92
N VAL A 18 -9.78 -25.65 -3.34
CA VAL A 18 -8.49 -24.98 -3.08
C VAL A 18 -8.36 -23.70 -3.91
N SER A 19 -8.91 -23.69 -5.14
CA SER A 19 -8.87 -22.52 -6.03
C SER A 19 -9.74 -21.35 -5.57
N SER A 20 -10.68 -21.54 -4.64
CA SER A 20 -11.60 -20.49 -4.17
C SER A 20 -11.11 -19.68 -2.97
N HIS A 21 -9.94 -19.99 -2.40
CA HIS A 21 -9.42 -19.30 -1.20
C HIS A 21 -8.11 -18.53 -1.42
N GLY A 22 -7.76 -18.25 -2.67
CA GLY A 22 -6.66 -17.32 -2.98
C GLY A 22 -7.06 -15.85 -2.74
N PRO A 23 -6.10 -14.95 -2.42
CA PRO A 23 -6.37 -13.52 -2.40
C PRO A 23 -6.94 -13.08 -3.76
N PRO A 24 -7.90 -12.13 -3.81
CA PRO A 24 -8.57 -11.76 -5.05
C PRO A 24 -7.59 -11.24 -6.10
N LEU A 25 -7.44 -11.97 -7.20
CA LEU A 25 -6.60 -11.59 -8.35
C LEU A 25 -7.09 -10.29 -9.03
N GLU A 26 -8.35 -9.91 -8.84
CA GLU A 26 -8.91 -8.67 -9.42
C GLU A 26 -8.26 -7.40 -8.84
N ARG A 27 -7.84 -7.42 -7.58
CA ARG A 27 -7.29 -6.22 -6.93
C ARG A 27 -5.98 -5.75 -7.57
N ASP A 28 -5.16 -6.69 -8.05
CA ASP A 28 -3.91 -6.39 -8.74
C ASP A 28 -4.14 -5.95 -10.20
N ASN A 29 -5.19 -6.50 -10.84
CA ASN A 29 -5.52 -6.21 -12.24
C ASN A 29 -6.14 -4.81 -12.42
N GLU A 30 -6.93 -4.31 -11.46
CA GLU A 30 -7.45 -2.94 -11.48
C GLU A 30 -6.33 -1.89 -11.40
N ASP A 31 -5.30 -2.17 -10.60
CA ASP A 31 -4.14 -1.29 -10.43
C ASP A 31 -3.24 -1.27 -11.67
N ILE A 32 -3.16 -2.39 -12.39
CA ILE A 32 -2.47 -2.52 -13.68
C ILE A 32 -3.29 -1.86 -14.81
N ALA A 33 -4.59 -2.10 -14.88
CA ALA A 33 -5.49 -1.58 -15.93
C ALA A 33 -5.64 -0.05 -15.89
N MET A 34 -5.55 0.57 -14.70
CA MET A 34 -5.56 2.02 -14.54
C MET A 34 -4.20 2.71 -14.75
N GLY A 35 -3.16 2.00 -15.20
CA GLY A 35 -1.86 2.58 -15.57
C GLY A 35 -1.06 3.22 -14.41
N ARG A 36 -1.46 3.02 -13.14
CA ARG A 36 -0.82 3.63 -11.97
C ARG A 36 0.16 2.68 -11.30
N LYS A 37 1.34 2.48 -11.91
CA LYS A 37 2.50 1.83 -11.24
C LYS A 37 3.06 2.60 -10.03
N MET A 38 2.58 3.81 -9.77
CA MET A 38 3.13 4.67 -8.71
C MET A 38 2.91 4.10 -7.30
N GLY A 39 1.73 3.53 -7.01
CA GLY A 39 1.43 2.99 -5.68
C GLY A 39 2.37 1.84 -5.29
N ALA A 40 2.56 0.87 -6.19
CA ALA A 40 3.33 -0.34 -5.92
C ALA A 40 4.77 -0.08 -5.46
N LYS A 41 5.46 0.91 -6.06
CA LYS A 41 6.82 1.28 -5.62
C LYS A 41 6.81 1.79 -4.18
N TRP A 42 5.92 2.72 -3.87
CA TRP A 42 5.86 3.34 -2.54
C TRP A 42 5.45 2.33 -1.47
N CYS A 43 4.54 1.41 -1.79
CA CYS A 43 4.15 0.34 -0.87
C CYS A 43 5.33 -0.59 -0.52
N SER A 44 6.15 -0.94 -1.52
CA SER A 44 7.35 -1.75 -1.29
C SER A 44 8.37 -1.02 -0.42
N MET A 45 8.59 0.28 -0.70
CA MET A 45 9.50 1.11 0.10
C MET A 45 9.01 1.27 1.54
N ALA A 46 7.72 1.52 1.74
CA ALA A 46 7.14 1.64 3.07
C ALA A 46 7.29 0.35 3.89
N LYS A 47 7.07 -0.82 3.27
CA LYS A 47 7.16 -2.13 3.93
C LYS A 47 8.56 -2.43 4.51
N VAL A 48 9.63 -2.00 3.84
CA VAL A 48 11.02 -2.28 4.24
C VAL A 48 11.69 -1.11 4.97
N CYS A 49 10.98 0.01 5.12
CA CYS A 49 11.49 1.22 5.73
C CYS A 49 11.54 1.07 7.27
N ASN A 50 12.51 1.75 7.90
CA ASN A 50 12.63 1.78 9.35
C ASN A 50 12.19 3.15 9.89
N HIS A 51 11.23 3.16 10.80
CA HIS A 51 10.68 4.38 11.40
C HIS A 51 11.69 5.01 12.37
N ASP A 52 12.35 6.08 11.95
CA ASP A 52 13.29 6.86 12.78
C ASP A 52 12.61 8.00 13.57
N ARG A 53 11.34 8.28 13.28
CA ARG A 53 10.53 9.38 13.85
C ARG A 53 11.15 10.77 13.63
N VAL A 54 12.02 10.93 12.63
CA VAL A 54 12.62 12.22 12.27
C VAL A 54 11.67 12.93 11.30
N PRO A 55 11.05 14.07 11.69
CA PRO A 55 10.03 14.71 10.87
C PRO A 55 10.60 15.24 9.56
N ILE A 56 9.85 15.02 8.48
CA ILE A 56 10.19 15.50 7.14
C ILE A 56 9.04 16.26 6.51
N CYS A 57 9.34 16.98 5.43
CA CYS A 57 8.33 17.55 4.55
C CYS A 57 8.42 16.92 3.17
N GLY A 58 7.26 16.74 2.54
CA GLY A 58 7.16 16.32 1.15
C GLY A 58 6.49 17.40 0.32
N ILE A 59 6.87 17.49 -0.96
CA ILE A 59 6.24 18.35 -1.96
C ILE A 59 5.53 17.51 -3.02
N SER A 60 4.28 17.88 -3.34
CA SER A 60 3.49 17.27 -4.41
C SER A 60 3.95 17.79 -5.79
N HIS A 61 3.51 17.15 -6.87
CA HIS A 61 3.76 17.68 -8.23
C HIS A 61 3.06 19.02 -8.48
N ALA A 62 2.02 19.34 -7.71
CA ALA A 62 1.29 20.61 -7.78
C ALA A 62 1.91 21.69 -6.87
N GLY A 63 2.96 21.35 -6.11
CA GLY A 63 3.65 22.28 -5.21
C GLY A 63 3.13 22.27 -3.77
N ASP A 64 2.13 21.44 -3.44
CA ASP A 64 1.63 21.35 -2.06
C ASP A 64 2.70 20.80 -1.13
N VAL A 65 2.94 21.47 0.00
CA VAL A 65 3.87 21.00 1.02
C VAL A 65 3.11 20.37 2.17
N MET A 66 3.49 19.13 2.50
CA MET A 66 2.88 18.34 3.56
C MET A 66 3.95 17.86 4.54
N GLY A 67 3.66 17.95 5.84
CA GLY A 67 4.49 17.39 6.90
C GLY A 67 4.18 15.91 7.14
N PHE A 68 5.23 15.11 7.36
CA PHE A 68 5.17 13.70 7.73
C PHE A 68 6.02 13.46 8.99
N ARG A 69 5.65 12.48 9.83
CA ARG A 69 6.41 12.18 11.05
C ARG A 69 7.79 11.60 10.76
N ASP A 70 7.92 10.88 9.65
CA ASP A 70 9.17 10.37 9.10
C ASP A 70 9.04 10.03 7.61
N LEU A 71 10.14 9.57 7.01
CA LEU A 71 10.21 9.19 5.60
C LEU A 71 9.30 8.01 5.27
N CYS A 72 9.17 7.04 6.18
CA CYS A 72 8.34 5.85 5.98
C CYS A 72 6.86 6.23 5.92
N ASP A 73 6.40 7.15 6.77
CA ASP A 73 5.04 7.70 6.76
C ASP A 73 4.72 8.42 5.43
N MET A 74 5.71 9.06 4.78
CA MET A 74 5.53 9.63 3.44
C MET A 74 5.36 8.54 2.38
N PHE A 75 6.14 7.45 2.45
CA PHE A 75 5.99 6.31 1.54
C PHE A 75 4.63 5.61 1.72
N ASP A 76 4.19 5.41 2.96
CA ASP A 76 2.86 4.87 3.27
C ASP A 76 1.75 5.75 2.72
N TYR A 77 1.85 7.07 2.92
CA TYR A 77 0.87 8.01 2.38
C TYR A 77 0.82 7.94 0.85
N ASN A 78 1.97 7.92 0.19
CA ASN A 78 2.07 7.79 -1.27
C ASN A 78 1.48 6.46 -1.77
N CYS A 79 1.69 5.36 -1.04
CA CYS A 79 1.10 4.05 -1.31
C CYS A 79 -0.44 4.10 -1.18
N ILE A 80 -0.95 4.41 0.01
CA ILE A 80 -2.37 4.32 0.37
C ILE A 80 -3.21 5.33 -0.41
N ARG A 81 -2.73 6.57 -0.54
CA ARG A 81 -3.46 7.66 -1.21
C ARG A 81 -3.14 7.78 -2.70
N ARG A 82 -2.32 6.88 -3.25
CA ARG A 82 -1.82 6.94 -4.63
C ARG A 82 -1.26 8.32 -4.95
N ARG A 83 -0.39 8.82 -4.08
CA ARG A 83 0.29 10.12 -4.20
C ARG A 83 1.77 9.91 -4.54
N ASN A 84 2.46 11.01 -4.82
CA ASN A 84 3.87 11.01 -5.22
C ASN A 84 4.58 12.24 -4.63
N TYR A 85 4.45 12.41 -3.32
CA TYR A 85 5.22 13.40 -2.58
C TYR A 85 6.70 13.01 -2.60
N LYS A 86 7.56 13.99 -2.88
CA LYS A 86 9.02 13.86 -2.79
C LYS A 86 9.51 14.62 -1.59
N GLN A 87 10.51 14.09 -0.89
CA GLN A 87 11.11 14.79 0.25
C GLN A 87 11.65 16.15 -0.20
N THR A 88 11.40 17.17 0.61
CA THR A 88 11.88 18.54 0.42
C THR A 88 12.27 19.12 1.79
N ALA A 89 12.95 20.28 1.77
CA ALA A 89 13.16 21.05 2.98
C ALA A 89 11.81 21.52 3.54
N CYS A 90 11.66 21.45 4.86
CA CYS A 90 10.51 22.05 5.51
C CYS A 90 10.61 23.59 5.45
N PRO A 91 9.49 24.29 5.21
CA PRO A 91 9.45 25.74 5.30
C PRO A 91 9.78 26.19 6.73
N GLU A 92 10.38 27.37 6.85
CA GLU A 92 10.69 27.97 8.16
C GLU A 92 9.41 28.22 8.97
N ASP A 93 8.39 28.76 8.29
CA ASP A 93 7.06 28.89 8.85
C ASP A 93 6.29 27.57 8.73
N LYS A 94 6.19 26.84 9.85
CA LYS A 94 5.48 25.55 9.92
C LYS A 94 3.96 25.69 9.88
N SER A 95 3.41 26.90 10.03
CA SER A 95 1.96 27.12 10.01
C SER A 95 1.33 26.84 8.64
N ILE A 96 2.14 26.88 7.58
CA ILE A 96 1.71 26.62 6.20
C ILE A 96 1.62 25.13 5.87
N LEU A 97 2.12 24.26 6.75
CA LEU A 97 2.18 22.83 6.50
C LEU A 97 0.81 22.19 6.73
N THR A 98 0.30 21.53 5.69
CA THR A 98 -0.73 20.52 5.92
C THR A 98 -0.07 19.33 6.58
N VAL A 99 -0.53 18.94 7.77
CA VAL A 99 0.01 17.75 8.45
C VAL A 99 -0.73 16.52 7.92
N SER A 100 0.00 15.52 7.44
CA SER A 100 -0.57 14.22 7.11
C SER A 100 -1.12 13.57 8.38
N ARG A 101 -2.43 13.69 8.62
CA ARG A 101 -3.11 12.87 9.63
C ARG A 101 -3.27 11.48 9.04
N ARG A 102 -2.50 10.50 9.53
CA ARG A 102 -2.77 9.08 9.27
C ARG A 102 -4.26 8.84 9.58
N PRO A 103 -5.05 8.18 8.71
CA PRO A 103 -6.30 7.61 9.17
C PRO A 103 -5.91 6.69 10.33
N THR A 104 -6.40 6.99 11.52
CA THR A 104 -6.17 6.19 12.72
C THR A 104 -6.80 4.81 12.51
N ASN A 105 -6.07 3.91 11.85
CA ASN A 105 -6.19 2.48 12.06
C ASN A 105 -4.84 2.02 12.57
N SER A 106 -4.75 2.05 13.88
CA SER A 106 -3.82 1.32 14.74
C SER A 106 -3.32 0.02 14.11
N PHE A 107 -2.01 -0.14 14.02
CA PHE A 107 -1.41 -1.48 14.17
C PHE A 107 0.01 -1.47 14.76
N TYR A 108 0.70 -0.33 14.84
CA TYR A 108 1.94 -0.20 15.62
C TYR A 108 2.03 1.19 16.26
N ASP A 109 1.27 1.38 17.34
CA ASP A 109 1.64 2.28 18.43
C ASP A 109 2.34 1.42 19.48
N ASP A 110 3.68 1.42 19.44
CA ASP A 110 4.59 1.12 20.56
C ASP A 110 5.74 2.14 20.50
#